data_AF-Q694X3-F1
#
_entry.id   AF-Q694X3-F1
#
_cell.length_a   1.000
_cell.length_b   1.000
_cell.length_c   1.000
_cell.angle_alpha   90.00
_cell.angle_beta   90.00
_cell.angle_gamma   90.00
#
_symmetry.space_group_name_H-M   'P 1'
#
loop_
_entity.id
_entity.type
_entity.pdbx_description
1 polymer ?
#
loop_
_entity_poly.entity_id
_entity_poly.type
_entity_poly.pdbx_seq_one_letter_code
_entity_poly.pdbx_strand_id
1 'polypeptide(L)'
;LVLPMVLHMSLSSKFLKSNVVAAVDSRALSRVPVQAPRRTASALVMLALCVASGHAAAQADDAPAFDRPGIPFAAEALQPGAFAWEQGLPDASTDRSDGQRTTQYTADTLLRLGLFQNVELQLGSDSYNWQHGGGMRVRGGGDSSVGLKVALPSRSESFHWAALGTYSIPT
;
A
#
# COMPACT_ATOMS: atom_id res chain seq x y z
N LEU A 1 -40.91 -25.10 -64.52
CA LEU A 1 -40.60 -24.03 -65.50
C LEU A 1 -39.98 -22.89 -64.69
N VAL A 2 -38.67 -22.64 -64.70
CA VAL A 2 -37.53 -23.23 -65.46
C VAL A 2 -36.34 -23.47 -64.50
N LEU A 3 -35.44 -24.39 -64.84
CA LEU A 3 -34.13 -24.59 -64.18
C LEU A 3 -33.00 -24.07 -65.09
N PRO A 4 -31.87 -23.59 -64.53
CA PRO A 4 -30.59 -24.30 -64.74
C PRO A 4 -29.91 -24.66 -63.39
N MET A 5 -29.27 -25.82 -63.21
CA MET A 5 -28.01 -26.31 -63.84
C MET A 5 -26.78 -25.46 -63.46
N VAL A 6 -25.88 -25.95 -62.57
CA VAL A 6 -24.72 -26.86 -62.86
C VAL A 6 -23.45 -26.04 -63.22
N LEU A 7 -22.19 -26.40 -62.95
CA LEU A 7 -21.47 -27.61 -62.44
C LEU A 7 -20.69 -27.19 -61.14
N HIS A 8 -19.65 -27.79 -60.52
CA HIS A 8 -18.79 -28.98 -60.70
C HIS A 8 -18.17 -29.42 -59.34
N MET A 9 -17.38 -30.50 -59.33
CA MET A 9 -16.57 -30.97 -58.18
C MET A 9 -15.13 -30.43 -58.19
N SER A 10 -14.38 -30.61 -57.11
CA SER A 10 -13.27 -31.58 -57.12
C SER A 10 -12.77 -31.91 -55.70
N LEU A 11 -12.14 -33.08 -55.55
CA LEU A 11 -11.52 -33.55 -54.32
C LEU A 11 -10.05 -33.08 -54.23
N SER A 12 -9.53 -32.98 -53.02
CA SER A 12 -8.28 -33.69 -52.72
C SER A 12 -8.29 -34.21 -51.29
N SER A 13 -7.83 -35.44 -51.12
CA SER A 13 -7.72 -36.15 -49.84
C SER A 13 -6.25 -36.45 -49.52
N LYS A 14 -6.02 -37.34 -48.55
CA LYS A 14 -4.72 -37.95 -48.15
C LYS A 14 -3.97 -37.17 -47.06
N PHE A 15 -3.30 -37.83 -46.09
CA PHE A 15 -3.12 -39.28 -45.86
C PHE A 15 -2.78 -39.59 -44.38
N LEU A 16 -3.12 -40.80 -43.91
CA LEU A 16 -2.30 -41.79 -43.15
C LEU A 16 -1.32 -41.32 -42.03
N LYS A 17 -1.09 -42.04 -40.90
CA LYS A 17 -1.52 -43.39 -40.46
C LYS A 17 -1.18 -43.63 -38.96
N SER A 18 -1.77 -44.68 -38.37
CA SER A 18 -1.29 -45.52 -37.23
C SER A 18 -0.92 -44.83 -35.90
N ASN A 19 -1.52 -45.13 -34.73
CA ASN A 19 -1.67 -46.41 -34.01
C ASN A 19 -0.36 -47.16 -33.66
N VAL A 20 -0.05 -47.22 -32.35
CA VAL A 20 0.53 -48.32 -31.54
C VAL A 20 0.57 -47.79 -30.09
N VAL A 21 -0.38 -48.16 -29.21
CA VAL A 21 -0.50 -49.36 -28.35
C VAL A 21 0.10 -49.19 -26.95
N ALA A 22 -0.79 -49.26 -25.95
CA ALA A 22 -0.65 -49.66 -24.54
C ALA A 22 0.58 -49.27 -23.69
N ALA A 23 0.30 -48.53 -22.60
CA ALA A 23 0.93 -48.74 -21.30
C ALA A 23 -0.13 -48.61 -20.20
N VAL A 24 0.00 -49.36 -19.11
CA VAL A 24 -0.84 -49.27 -17.90
C VAL A 24 -0.25 -48.21 -16.97
N ASP A 25 -1.07 -47.37 -16.34
CA ASP A 25 -0.67 -46.75 -15.06
C ASP A 25 -1.84 -46.47 -14.10
N SER A 26 -1.42 -46.12 -12.88
CA SER A 26 -1.98 -46.29 -11.57
C SER A 26 -3.23 -45.48 -11.21
N ARG A 27 -3.88 -45.93 -10.12
CA ARG A 27 -5.00 -45.28 -9.43
C ARG A 27 -4.72 -43.79 -9.15
N ALA A 28 -5.43 -42.89 -9.83
CA ALA A 28 -5.42 -41.47 -9.49
C ALA A 28 -6.13 -41.23 -8.14
N LEU A 29 -5.37 -40.91 -7.08
CA LEU A 29 -5.97 -40.33 -5.88
C LEU A 29 -6.49 -38.92 -6.21
N SER A 30 -7.80 -38.71 -6.02
CA SER A 30 -8.39 -37.36 -6.09
C SER A 30 -7.86 -36.51 -4.94
N ARG A 31 -6.83 -35.70 -5.23
CA ARG A 31 -6.35 -34.67 -4.30
C ARG A 31 -7.20 -33.43 -4.46
N VAL A 32 -8.08 -33.18 -3.48
CA VAL A 32 -8.74 -31.89 -3.33
C VAL A 32 -7.66 -30.80 -3.19
N PRO A 33 -7.67 -29.74 -4.03
CA PRO A 33 -6.72 -28.64 -3.89
C PRO A 33 -7.08 -27.83 -2.64
N VAL A 34 -6.37 -28.07 -1.54
CA VAL A 34 -6.44 -27.26 -0.33
C VAL A 34 -5.98 -25.84 -0.70
N GLN A 35 -6.93 -24.90 -0.77
CA GLN A 35 -6.63 -23.49 -1.03
C GLN A 35 -5.90 -22.90 0.19
N ALA A 36 -4.57 -22.89 0.13
CA ALA A 36 -3.75 -22.20 1.11
C ALA A 36 -4.15 -20.71 1.19
N PRO A 37 -4.27 -20.13 2.40
CA PRO A 37 -4.94 -18.85 2.58
C PRO A 37 -4.13 -17.69 1.99
N ARG A 38 -4.79 -16.82 1.22
CA ARG A 38 -4.20 -15.61 0.56
C ARG A 38 -3.42 -14.69 1.52
N ARG A 39 -3.63 -14.83 2.84
CA ARG A 39 -2.89 -14.14 3.91
C ARG A 39 -1.40 -14.51 3.96
N THR A 40 -0.99 -15.76 3.70
CA THR A 40 0.43 -16.14 3.76
C THR A 40 1.23 -15.54 2.60
N ALA A 41 0.63 -15.42 1.42
CA ALA A 41 1.22 -14.72 0.28
C ALA A 41 1.50 -13.24 0.61
N SER A 42 0.57 -12.56 1.28
CA SER A 42 0.73 -11.16 1.71
C SER A 42 1.89 -10.99 2.71
N ALA A 43 2.03 -11.91 3.66
CA ALA A 43 3.15 -11.90 4.62
C ALA A 43 4.50 -12.20 3.94
N LEU A 44 4.53 -13.13 2.97
CA LEU A 44 5.72 -13.43 2.18
C LEU A 44 6.13 -12.25 1.27
N VAL A 45 5.17 -11.52 0.69
CA VAL A 45 5.47 -10.31 -0.09
C VAL A 45 6.04 -9.20 0.80
N MET A 46 5.47 -8.96 1.99
CA MET A 46 6.05 -8.01 2.95
C MET A 46 7.46 -8.41 3.38
N LEU A 47 7.67 -9.67 3.75
CA LEU A 47 9.00 -10.17 4.16
C LEU A 47 10.02 -10.11 3.01
N ALA A 48 9.61 -10.43 1.78
CA ALA A 48 10.46 -10.30 0.60
C ALA A 48 10.82 -8.84 0.31
N LEU A 49 9.90 -7.89 0.53
CA LEU A 49 10.17 -6.46 0.42
C LEU A 49 11.21 -6.02 1.47
N CYS A 50 11.03 -6.41 2.74
CA CYS A 50 11.97 -6.11 3.82
C CYS A 50 13.36 -6.76 3.64
N VAL A 51 13.46 -7.90 2.95
CA VAL A 51 14.74 -8.57 2.66
C VAL A 51 15.39 -8.03 1.37
N ALA A 52 14.59 -7.55 0.41
CA ALA A 52 15.08 -6.85 -0.78
C ALA A 52 15.56 -5.43 -0.47
N SER A 53 15.06 -4.81 0.60
CA SER A 53 15.71 -3.69 1.28
C SER A 53 17.07 -4.13 1.83
N GLY A 54 18.11 -4.04 0.99
CA GLY A 54 19.48 -4.35 1.37
C GLY A 54 19.93 -3.54 2.59
N HIS A 55 21.01 -4.00 3.25
CA HIS A 55 21.52 -3.40 4.49
C HIS A 55 22.16 -2.01 4.25
N ALA A 56 21.33 -1.02 3.95
CA ALA A 56 21.68 0.39 4.06
C ALA A 56 21.86 0.69 5.55
N ALA A 57 23.10 0.73 6.01
CA ALA A 57 23.45 1.40 7.26
C ALA A 57 23.22 2.89 7.04
N ALA A 58 21.97 3.34 7.24
CA ALA A 58 21.50 4.68 6.94
C ALA A 58 21.99 5.72 7.97
N GLN A 59 23.32 5.80 8.12
CA GLN A 59 23.97 7.03 8.54
C GLN A 59 23.86 8.02 7.38
N ALA A 60 22.77 8.77 7.34
CA ALA A 60 22.72 9.98 6.54
C ALA A 60 23.78 10.95 7.07
N ASP A 61 24.55 11.57 6.17
CA ASP A 61 25.59 12.56 6.54
C ASP A 61 25.01 13.80 7.25
N ASP A 62 23.70 14.05 7.08
CA ASP A 62 22.95 15.13 7.74
C ASP A 62 21.62 14.60 8.28
N ALA A 63 21.06 15.29 9.27
CA ALA A 63 19.82 14.88 9.93
C ALA A 63 18.61 15.04 8.98
N PRO A 64 17.58 14.16 9.06
CA PRO A 64 16.34 14.32 8.33
C PRO A 64 15.72 15.72 8.47
N ALA A 65 15.25 16.28 7.36
CA ALA A 65 14.49 17.51 7.37
C ALA A 65 13.15 17.29 8.10
N PHE A 66 13.06 17.86 9.30
CA PHE A 66 11.82 18.02 10.06
C PHE A 66 11.11 19.31 9.67
N ASP A 67 9.79 19.30 9.84
CA ASP A 67 8.93 20.38 9.39
C ASP A 67 9.06 21.62 10.28
N ARG A 68 8.88 22.80 9.67
CA ARG A 68 9.21 24.10 10.27
C ARG A 68 7.91 24.90 10.43
N PRO A 69 7.72 25.67 11.52
CA PRO A 69 6.48 26.43 11.72
C PRO A 69 6.09 27.27 10.50
N GLY A 70 4.92 26.98 9.92
CA GLY A 70 4.41 27.61 8.70
C GLY A 70 4.71 26.91 7.38
N ILE A 71 5.52 25.83 7.37
CA ILE A 71 5.77 24.97 6.21
C ILE A 71 5.25 23.56 6.53
N PRO A 72 4.22 23.04 5.82
CA PRO A 72 3.50 21.83 6.23
C PRO A 72 4.18 20.51 5.86
N PHE A 73 5.25 20.54 5.05
CA PHE A 73 6.20 19.43 4.88
C PHE A 73 7.50 19.93 4.22
N ALA A 74 8.64 19.35 4.61
CA ALA A 74 9.91 19.55 3.93
C ALA A 74 9.90 18.91 2.52
N ALA A 75 10.43 19.62 1.52
CA ALA A 75 10.45 19.16 0.13
C ALA A 75 11.43 17.98 -0.11
N GLU A 76 12.45 17.82 0.73
CA GLU A 76 13.44 16.75 0.62
C GLU A 76 12.84 15.42 1.12
N ALA A 77 12.92 14.37 0.30
CA ALA A 77 12.55 13.01 0.71
C ALA A 77 13.67 12.37 1.55
N LEU A 78 13.30 11.50 2.50
CA LEU A 78 14.26 10.63 3.20
C LEU A 78 15.11 9.81 2.21
N GLN A 79 16.41 9.68 2.50
CA GLN A 79 17.34 8.83 1.75
C GLN A 79 16.91 7.35 1.79
N PRO A 80 17.24 6.52 0.77
CA PRO A 80 16.85 5.11 0.75
C PRO A 80 17.30 4.34 2.01
N GLY A 81 16.35 3.71 2.70
CA GLY A 81 16.60 2.96 3.94
C GLY A 81 16.71 3.82 5.21
N ALA A 82 16.70 5.15 5.10
CA ALA A 82 16.55 6.02 6.26
C ALA A 82 15.10 6.03 6.76
N PHE A 83 14.92 6.19 8.07
CA PHE A 83 13.61 6.37 8.70
C PHE A 83 13.63 7.52 9.70
N ALA A 84 12.47 8.11 9.96
CA ALA A 84 12.26 9.06 11.04
C ALA A 84 10.97 8.69 11.81
N TRP A 85 11.02 8.81 13.13
CA TRP A 85 9.84 8.74 14.01
C TRP A 85 9.59 10.15 14.52
N GLU A 86 8.39 10.66 14.31
CA GLU A 86 7.91 11.91 14.86
C GLU A 86 6.76 11.63 15.83
N GLN A 87 6.84 12.20 17.03
CA GLN A 87 5.89 11.98 18.12
C GLN A 87 5.37 13.32 18.61
N GLY A 88 4.10 13.60 18.33
CA GLY A 88 3.36 14.68 18.96
C GLY A 88 3.26 14.46 20.47
N LEU A 89 3.41 15.55 21.24
CA LEU A 89 3.10 15.54 22.66
C LEU A 89 1.59 15.35 22.85
N PRO A 90 1.13 14.55 23.83
CA PRO A 90 -0.30 14.42 24.08
C PRO A 90 -0.94 15.75 24.47
N ASP A 91 -1.99 16.14 23.75
CA ASP A 91 -2.83 17.29 24.07
C ASP A 91 -4.24 16.86 24.51
N ALA A 92 -5.02 17.83 24.99
CA ALA A 92 -6.40 17.63 25.38
C ALA A 92 -7.24 18.88 25.09
N SER A 93 -8.25 18.74 24.24
CA SER A 93 -9.23 19.78 23.96
C SER A 93 -10.54 19.55 24.72
N THR A 94 -11.36 20.59 24.83
CA THR A 94 -12.71 20.49 25.39
C THR A 94 -13.64 21.43 24.62
N ASP A 95 -14.70 20.86 24.07
CA ASP A 95 -15.82 21.59 23.46
C ASP A 95 -17.09 21.47 24.32
N ARG A 96 -18.05 22.38 24.10
CA ARG A 96 -19.33 22.39 24.79
C ARG A 96 -20.55 22.77 23.92
N SER A 97 -20.92 21.91 22.96
CA SER A 97 -22.24 22.00 22.29
C SER A 97 -23.40 21.37 23.09
N ASP A 98 -24.62 21.88 22.90
CA ASP A 98 -25.90 21.27 23.34
C ASP A 98 -25.96 20.85 24.83
N GLY A 99 -25.29 21.63 25.68
CA GLY A 99 -25.12 21.37 27.12
C GLY A 99 -24.11 20.27 27.47
N GLN A 100 -23.73 19.44 26.50
CA GLN A 100 -22.77 18.34 26.60
C GLN A 100 -21.34 18.89 26.71
N ARG A 101 -20.42 18.14 27.29
CA ARG A 101 -18.98 18.50 27.33
C ARG A 101 -18.16 17.37 26.70
N THR A 102 -17.86 17.50 25.42
CA THR A 102 -16.89 16.64 24.74
C THR A 102 -15.48 17.04 25.19
N THR A 103 -14.76 16.12 25.79
CA THR A 103 -13.28 16.18 25.84
C THR A 103 -12.75 15.33 24.69
N GLN A 104 -11.67 15.75 24.05
CA GLN A 104 -10.87 14.89 23.18
C GLN A 104 -9.44 14.88 23.71
N TYR A 105 -8.76 13.76 23.57
CA TYR A 105 -7.33 13.60 23.75
C TYR A 105 -6.74 13.19 22.40
N THR A 106 -5.56 13.69 22.09
CA THR A 106 -4.85 13.42 20.83
C THR A 106 -3.36 13.27 21.14
N ALA A 107 -2.65 12.43 20.39
CA ALA A 107 -1.19 12.28 20.48
C ALA A 107 -0.67 11.69 19.16
N ASP A 108 -0.26 12.57 18.24
CA ASP A 108 0.06 12.17 16.87
C ASP A 108 1.35 11.36 16.78
N THR A 109 1.37 10.33 15.94
CA THR A 109 2.55 9.51 15.67
C THR A 109 2.74 9.38 14.17
N LEU A 110 3.92 9.71 13.66
CA LEU A 110 4.25 9.64 12.24
C LEU A 110 5.57 8.89 12.04
N LEU A 111 5.50 7.79 11.27
CA LEU A 111 6.66 7.04 10.82
C LEU A 111 6.92 7.37 9.34
N ARG A 112 8.13 7.87 9.05
CA ARG A 112 8.58 8.24 7.70
C ARG A 112 9.67 7.27 7.25
N LEU A 113 9.62 6.82 5.99
CA LEU A 113 10.49 5.78 5.43
C LEU A 113 10.97 6.18 4.02
N GLY A 114 12.28 6.33 3.83
CA GLY A 114 12.87 6.56 2.50
C GLY A 114 12.90 5.27 1.67
N LEU A 115 12.09 5.21 0.60
CA LEU A 115 12.01 4.05 -0.29
C LEU A 115 13.00 4.13 -1.44
N PHE A 116 13.11 5.31 -2.06
CA PHE A 116 14.01 5.61 -3.17
C PHE A 116 14.58 7.03 -3.02
N GLN A 117 15.58 7.39 -3.82
CA GLN A 117 16.33 8.67 -3.72
C GLN A 117 15.45 9.93 -3.74
N ASN A 118 14.20 9.81 -4.18
CA ASN A 118 13.24 10.90 -4.23
C ASN A 118 11.83 10.46 -3.79
N VAL A 119 11.67 9.33 -3.09
CA VAL A 119 10.36 8.78 -2.70
C VAL A 119 10.36 8.36 -1.23
N GLU A 120 9.44 8.95 -0.47
CA GLU A 120 9.25 8.74 0.97
C GLU A 120 7.83 8.22 1.23
N LEU A 121 7.70 7.11 1.96
CA LEU A 121 6.45 6.59 2.49
C LEU A 121 6.25 7.12 3.90
N GLN A 122 5.02 7.55 4.21
CA GLN A 122 4.63 8.07 5.52
C GLN A 122 3.46 7.25 6.05
N LEU A 123 3.50 6.89 7.33
CA LEU A 123 2.47 6.15 8.04
C LEU A 123 2.13 6.91 9.32
N GLY A 124 0.94 7.49 9.38
CA GLY A 124 0.48 8.31 10.51
C GLY A 124 -0.63 7.65 11.31
N SER A 125 -0.76 8.04 12.57
CA SER A 125 -1.97 7.85 13.38
C SER A 125 -2.10 9.02 14.34
N ASP A 126 -3.27 9.63 14.41
CA ASP A 126 -3.66 10.32 15.65
C ASP A 126 -4.08 9.27 16.70
N SER A 127 -4.20 9.68 17.97
CA SER A 127 -4.35 8.74 19.09
C SER A 127 -5.63 8.94 19.91
N TYR A 128 -6.36 7.84 20.07
CA TYR A 128 -7.29 7.53 21.16
C TYR A 128 -8.25 8.65 21.62
N ASN A 129 -9.32 8.85 20.85
CA ASN A 129 -10.38 9.76 21.25
C ASN A 129 -11.20 9.21 22.44
N TRP A 130 -11.25 9.95 23.56
CA TRP A 130 -12.14 9.68 24.71
C TRP A 130 -13.18 10.79 24.93
N GLN A 131 -14.29 10.68 24.20
CA GLN A 131 -15.47 11.54 24.39
C GLN A 131 -16.30 11.16 25.62
N HIS A 132 -16.86 12.19 26.26
CA HIS A 132 -17.90 12.09 27.30
C HIS A 132 -19.08 13.00 26.91
N GLY A 133 -20.29 12.63 27.29
CA GLY A 133 -21.50 13.44 27.02
C GLY A 133 -22.77 12.70 27.41
N GLY A 134 -23.74 13.37 28.03
CA GLY A 134 -25.06 12.82 28.32
C GLY A 134 -25.10 11.61 29.25
N GLY A 135 -24.04 11.36 30.04
CA GLY A 135 -23.84 10.11 30.78
C GLY A 135 -23.24 8.97 29.94
N MET A 136 -23.17 9.12 28.61
CA MET A 136 -22.45 8.23 27.71
C MET A 136 -20.93 8.41 27.85
N ARG A 137 -20.18 7.34 27.59
CA ARG A 137 -18.72 7.36 27.45
C ARG A 137 -18.33 6.61 26.18
N VAL A 138 -17.82 7.35 25.19
CA VAL A 138 -17.34 6.77 23.93
C VAL A 138 -15.81 6.71 23.98
N ARG A 139 -15.24 5.66 23.39
CA ARG A 139 -13.79 5.42 23.29
C ARG A 139 -13.54 4.90 21.88
N GLY A 140 -12.85 5.69 21.06
CA GLY A 140 -12.51 5.34 19.68
C GLY A 140 -11.03 4.99 19.53
N GLY A 141 -10.66 4.60 18.31
CA GLY A 141 -9.28 4.78 17.87
C GLY A 141 -8.97 6.26 17.62
N GLY A 142 -7.88 6.49 16.91
CA GLY A 142 -7.66 7.71 16.13
C GLY A 142 -7.72 7.39 14.64
N ASP A 143 -7.71 8.39 13.77
CA ASP A 143 -7.62 8.16 12.34
C ASP A 143 -6.20 7.67 11.98
N SER A 144 -6.11 6.64 11.15
CA SER A 144 -4.84 6.13 10.62
C SER A 144 -4.62 6.63 9.20
N SER A 145 -3.41 7.05 8.84
CA SER A 145 -3.11 7.61 7.52
C SER A 145 -1.89 6.99 6.83
N VAL A 146 -1.92 7.03 5.50
CA VAL A 146 -0.82 6.58 4.63
C VAL A 146 -0.55 7.69 3.61
N GLY A 147 0.67 8.23 3.62
CA GLY A 147 1.15 9.25 2.69
C GLY A 147 2.24 8.70 1.77
N LEU A 148 2.23 9.12 0.50
CA LEU A 148 3.35 8.92 -0.42
C LEU A 148 3.83 10.29 -0.92
N LYS A 149 5.10 10.59 -0.62
CA LYS A 149 5.79 11.83 -0.97
C LYS A 149 6.82 11.54 -2.06
N VAL A 150 6.75 12.30 -3.14
CA VAL A 150 7.69 12.25 -4.26
C VAL A 150 8.35 13.61 -4.41
N ALA A 151 9.62 13.70 -4.03
CA ALA A 151 10.47 14.83 -4.38
C ALA A 151 10.74 14.80 -5.89
N LEU A 152 10.77 15.96 -6.55
CA LEU A 152 10.89 16.04 -8.00
C LEU A 152 12.09 16.91 -8.40
N PRO A 153 12.87 16.49 -9.43
CA PRO A 153 14.13 17.14 -9.74
C PRO A 153 13.90 18.58 -10.18
N SER A 154 14.69 19.48 -9.59
CA SER A 154 14.75 20.89 -9.98
C SER A 154 15.89 21.14 -10.96
N ARG A 155 15.81 22.26 -11.69
CA ARG A 155 16.91 22.80 -12.50
C ARG A 155 17.69 23.91 -11.77
N SER A 156 17.36 24.19 -10.51
CA SER A 156 18.01 25.21 -9.70
C SER A 156 18.20 24.72 -8.27
N GLU A 157 19.41 24.91 -7.75
CA GLU A 157 19.80 24.53 -6.39
C GLU A 157 19.04 25.30 -5.28
N SER A 158 18.41 26.43 -5.64
CA SER A 158 17.62 27.26 -4.71
C SER A 158 16.11 27.01 -4.75
N PHE A 159 15.63 26.10 -5.60
CA PHE A 159 14.20 25.74 -5.69
C PHE A 159 14.04 24.23 -5.58
N HIS A 160 13.33 23.77 -4.55
CA HIS A 160 13.02 22.35 -4.33
C HIS A 160 11.52 22.16 -4.17
N TRP A 161 10.99 21.06 -4.69
CA TRP A 161 9.55 20.79 -4.67
C TRP A 161 9.26 19.29 -4.60
N ALA A 162 8.15 18.96 -3.95
CA ALA A 162 7.66 17.60 -3.82
C ALA A 162 6.13 17.59 -3.89
N ALA A 163 5.57 16.47 -4.35
CA ALA A 163 4.15 16.16 -4.24
C ALA A 163 3.94 15.12 -3.13
N LEU A 164 3.12 15.45 -2.13
CA LEU A 164 2.64 14.51 -1.10
C LEU A 164 1.16 14.22 -1.36
N GLY A 165 0.83 12.94 -1.51
CA GLY A 165 -0.56 12.45 -1.54
C GLY A 165 -0.82 11.58 -0.33
N THR A 166 -1.82 11.95 0.48
CA THR A 166 -2.18 11.26 1.73
C THR A 166 -3.60 10.74 1.70
N TYR A 167 -3.82 9.56 2.27
CA TYR A 167 -5.12 8.94 2.46
C TYR A 167 -5.30 8.56 3.93
N SER A 168 -6.44 8.94 4.53
CA SER A 168 -6.78 8.64 5.92
C SER A 168 -7.97 7.69 6.03
N ILE A 169 -7.96 6.88 7.09
CA ILE A 169 -8.95 5.86 7.41
C ILE A 169 -9.40 6.10 8.87
N PRO A 170 -10.67 6.48 9.12
CA PRO A 170 -11.20 6.57 10.47
C PRO A 170 -11.40 5.18 11.09
N THR A 171 -11.18 5.05 12.41
CA THR A 171 -11.16 3.73 13.12
C THR A 171 -12.03 3.65 14.38
#